data_AF-A0A1Q6CHA8-F1
#
_entry.id   AF-A0A1Q6CHA8-F1
#
_cell.length_a   1.000
_cell.length_b   1.000
_cell.length_c   1.000
_cell.angle_alpha   90.00
_cell.angle_beta   90.00
_cell.angle_gamma   90.00
#
_symmetry.space_group_name_H-M   'P 1'
#
loop_
_entity.id
_entity.type
_entity.pdbx_description
1 polymer ?
#
loop_
_entity_poly.entity_id
_entity_poly.type
_entity_poly.pdbx_seq_one_letter_code
_entity_poly.pdbx_strand_id
1 'polypeptide(L)'
;MTCITNIILTTAIQDGAWMNSDYGSIDTINEYLSKKYQGTRLNSVENSAGGHKTISCDMFVAAVDYLELHEFIAVFEKINWDKPAEVHLLIKGHNDLTFTSYYPKT
;
A
#
# COMPACT_ATOMS: atom_id res chain seq x y z
N MET A 1 8.90 -12.28 -20.37
CA MET A 1 9.25 -11.71 -19.04
C MET A 1 8.09 -10.82 -18.62
N THR A 2 7.53 -11.04 -17.44
CA THR A 2 6.44 -10.23 -16.89
C THR A 2 7.02 -8.99 -16.20
N CYS A 3 6.52 -7.81 -16.56
CA CYS A 3 6.93 -6.55 -15.92
C CYS A 3 6.13 -6.40 -14.62
N ILE A 4 6.62 -7.01 -13.54
CA ILE A 4 5.97 -7.01 -12.23
C ILE A 4 6.53 -5.87 -11.39
N THR A 5 5.63 -5.07 -10.82
CA THR A 5 5.94 -4.06 -9.80
C THR A 5 5.45 -4.54 -8.45
N ASN A 6 6.35 -4.59 -7.47
CA ASN A 6 6.03 -4.95 -6.09
C ASN A 6 5.71 -3.71 -5.29
N ILE A 7 4.63 -3.76 -4.51
CA ILE A 7 4.15 -2.67 -3.66
C ILE A 7 4.09 -3.20 -2.24
N ILE A 8 4.67 -2.46 -1.31
CA ILE A 8 4.52 -2.66 0.13
C ILE A 8 4.09 -1.32 0.72
N LEU A 9 3.03 -1.32 1.51
CA LEU A 9 2.52 -0.15 2.20
C LEU A 9 2.45 -0.46 3.70
N THR A 10 3.03 0.39 4.51
CA THR A 10 2.88 0.33 5.97
C THR A 10 2.13 1.55 6.46
N THR A 11 1.24 1.37 7.43
CA THR A 11 0.48 2.46 8.05
C THR A 11 0.46 2.30 9.57
N ALA A 12 0.03 3.34 10.29
CA ALA A 12 -0.38 3.18 11.68
C ALA A 12 -1.43 2.08 11.79
N ILE A 13 -1.44 1.38 12.93
CA ILE A 13 -2.51 0.43 13.24
C ILE A 13 -3.85 1.16 13.16
N GLN A 14 -4.77 0.65 12.35
CA GLN A 14 -6.12 1.18 12.16
C GLN A 14 -6.17 2.62 11.62
N ASP A 15 -5.17 3.05 10.84
CA ASP A 15 -5.22 4.34 10.15
C ASP A 15 -6.50 4.42 9.29
N GLY A 16 -7.46 5.28 9.68
CA GLY A 16 -8.77 5.41 9.04
C GLY A 16 -9.85 4.38 9.42
N ALA A 17 -9.61 3.46 10.37
CA ALA A 17 -10.56 2.38 10.73
C ALA A 17 -11.34 2.61 12.04
N TRP A 18 -11.18 3.79 12.67
CA TRP A 18 -11.87 4.09 13.92
C TRP A 18 -13.34 4.46 13.66
N MET A 19 -14.22 3.50 13.98
CA MET A 19 -15.69 3.52 13.87
C MET A 19 -16.26 3.03 12.53
N ASN A 20 -16.29 1.70 12.36
CA ASN A 20 -17.24 0.98 11.49
C ASN A 20 -16.99 0.90 9.96
N SER A 21 -15.76 0.81 9.47
CA SER A 21 -15.49 0.07 8.23
C SER A 21 -13.99 -0.07 7.98
N ASP A 22 -13.68 -1.08 7.20
CA ASP A 22 -12.51 -1.24 6.33
C ASP A 22 -11.67 0.03 6.13
N TYR A 23 -10.35 -0.14 6.24
CA TYR A 23 -9.29 0.85 6.00
C TYR A 23 -9.61 1.84 4.86
N GLY A 24 -10.35 2.92 5.11
CA GLY A 24 -10.92 3.76 4.03
C GLY A 24 -9.86 4.38 3.09
N SER A 25 -8.68 4.67 3.65
CA SER A 25 -7.50 5.08 2.90
C SER A 25 -6.97 3.99 1.97
N ILE A 26 -6.92 2.74 2.44
CA ILE A 26 -6.50 1.58 1.67
C ILE A 26 -7.56 1.19 0.64
N ASP A 27 -8.84 1.35 0.94
CA ASP A 27 -9.94 1.11 0.01
C ASP A 27 -9.83 1.99 -1.22
N THR A 28 -9.42 3.26 -1.06
CA THR A 28 -9.16 4.15 -2.19
C THR A 28 -8.06 3.59 -3.12
N ILE A 29 -6.98 3.03 -2.55
CA ILE A 29 -5.92 2.39 -3.32
C ILE A 29 -6.43 1.10 -3.98
N ASN A 30 -7.15 0.27 -3.23
CA ASN A 30 -7.71 -0.99 -3.70
C ASN A 30 -8.73 -0.79 -4.82
N GLU A 31 -9.53 0.27 -4.76
CA GLU A 31 -10.43 0.65 -5.84
C GLU A 31 -9.66 0.99 -7.12
N TYR A 32 -8.61 1.81 -7.03
CA TYR A 32 -7.76 2.13 -8.17
C TYR A 32 -7.13 0.87 -8.76
N LEU A 33 -6.52 0.03 -7.91
CA LEU A 33 -5.86 -1.19 -8.35
C LEU A 33 -6.85 -2.19 -8.96
N SER A 34 -8.01 -2.37 -8.33
CA SER A 34 -9.04 -3.29 -8.78
C SER A 34 -9.63 -2.88 -10.13
N LYS A 35 -9.85 -1.58 -10.35
CA LYS A 35 -10.41 -1.05 -11.60
C LYS A 35 -9.41 -1.14 -12.75
N LYS A 36 -8.12 -0.88 -12.51
CA LYS A 36 -7.11 -0.75 -13.57
C LYS A 36 -6.29 -2.02 -13.82
N TYR A 37 -6.13 -2.90 -12.82
CA TYR A 37 -5.22 -4.06 -12.88
C TYR A 37 -5.95 -5.36 -12.50
N GLN A 38 -6.99 -5.72 -13.23
CA GLN A 38 -7.66 -7.03 -13.17
C GLN A 38 -8.10 -7.47 -11.75
N GLY A 39 -8.62 -6.54 -10.94
CA GLY A 39 -9.06 -6.89 -9.59
C GLY A 39 -7.93 -6.99 -8.55
N THR A 40 -6.71 -6.58 -8.89
CA THR A 40 -5.58 -6.57 -7.94
C THR A 40 -5.90 -5.70 -6.73
N ARG A 41 -5.50 -6.16 -5.54
CA ARG A 41 -5.68 -5.48 -4.26
C ARG A 41 -4.44 -5.64 -3.40
N LEU A 42 -4.20 -4.66 -2.55
CA LEU A 42 -3.32 -4.71 -1.40
C LEU A 42 -3.92 -5.66 -0.36
N ASN A 43 -3.15 -6.69 0.02
CA ASN A 43 -3.54 -7.68 1.03
C ASN A 43 -2.81 -7.42 2.34
N SER A 44 -3.54 -7.44 3.45
CA SER A 44 -2.97 -7.32 4.80
C SER A 44 -2.12 -8.55 5.16
N VAL A 45 -1.00 -8.31 5.83
CA VAL A 45 -0.06 -9.34 6.30
C VAL A 45 -0.17 -9.58 7.82
N GLU A 46 -1.12 -8.93 8.51
CA GLU A 46 -1.27 -8.95 9.99
C GLU A 46 -1.13 -10.34 10.64
N ASN A 47 -1.75 -11.37 10.05
CA ASN A 47 -1.79 -12.72 10.64
C ASN A 47 -0.65 -13.63 10.18
N SER A 48 0.22 -13.15 9.31
CA SER A 48 1.28 -13.94 8.67
C SER A 48 2.69 -13.46 9.06
N ALA A 49 2.79 -12.45 9.92
CA ALA A 49 4.06 -11.82 10.29
C ALA A 49 4.12 -11.48 11.80
N GLY A 50 5.33 -11.34 12.36
CA GLY A 50 5.56 -10.97 13.77
C GLY A 50 5.94 -12.12 14.72
N GLY A 51 5.74 -13.38 14.33
CA GLY A 51 6.15 -14.55 15.12
C GLY A 51 5.40 -14.61 16.46
N HIS A 52 6.11 -14.39 17.57
CA HIS A 52 5.52 -14.38 18.92
C HIS A 52 5.02 -13.00 19.38
N LYS A 53 5.17 -11.96 18.55
CA LYS A 53 4.74 -10.59 18.87
C LYS A 53 3.91 -10.04 17.72
N THR A 54 3.00 -9.12 18.05
CA THR A 54 2.29 -8.35 17.04
C THR A 54 3.23 -7.30 16.44
N ILE A 55 3.12 -7.09 15.13
CA ILE A 55 3.78 -5.97 14.47
C ILE A 55 3.09 -4.68 14.93
N SER A 56 3.86 -3.61 15.14
CA SER A 56 3.36 -2.33 15.63
C SER A 56 2.89 -1.40 14.50
N CYS A 57 2.50 -1.95 13.36
CA CYS A 57 1.99 -1.26 12.18
C CYS A 57 1.20 -2.24 11.32
N ASP A 58 0.31 -1.71 10.48
CA ASP A 58 -0.38 -2.51 9.47
C ASP A 58 0.49 -2.56 8.23
N MET A 59 0.55 -3.73 7.59
CA MET A 59 1.35 -3.94 6.38
C MET A 59 0.48 -4.55 5.29
N PHE A 60 0.50 -3.92 4.13
CA PHE A 60 -0.21 -4.37 2.94
C PHE A 60 0.74 -4.59 1.78
N VAL A 61 0.49 -5.64 1.00
CA VAL A 61 1.36 -6.01 -0.12
C VAL A 61 0.58 -6.35 -1.39
N ALA A 62 1.16 -6.04 -2.55
CA ALA A 62 0.66 -6.47 -3.85
C ALA A 62 1.79 -6.63 -4.87
N ALA A 63 1.57 -7.47 -5.88
CA ALA A 63 2.38 -7.55 -7.08
C ALA A 63 1.47 -7.22 -8.27
N VAL A 64 1.86 -6.22 -9.07
CA VAL A 64 1.02 -5.66 -10.13
C VAL A 64 1.75 -5.74 -11.46
N ASP A 65 1.09 -6.29 -12.48
CA ASP A 65 1.61 -6.29 -13.84
C ASP A 65 1.47 -4.90 -14.48
N TYR A 66 2.57 -4.39 -15.04
CA TYR A 66 2.64 -3.12 -15.78
C TYR A 66 2.05 -1.91 -15.02
N LEU A 67 2.39 -1.76 -13.74
CA LEU A 67 1.93 -0.62 -12.93
C LEU A 67 2.40 0.72 -13.52
N GLU A 68 1.46 1.62 -13.83
CA GLU A 68 1.75 3.01 -14.17
C GLU A 68 2.13 3.80 -12.90
N LEU A 69 3.43 3.84 -12.61
CA LEU A 69 3.98 4.34 -11.34
C LEU A 69 3.54 5.78 -11.03
N HIS A 70 3.67 6.70 -11.98
CA HIS A 70 3.36 8.11 -11.73
C HIS A 70 1.88 8.33 -11.37
N GLU A 71 0.98 7.61 -12.03
CA GLU A 71 -0.44 7.69 -11.72
C GLU A 71 -0.75 7.08 -10.35
N PHE A 72 -0.15 5.92 -10.04
CA PHE A 72 -0.32 5.27 -8.75
C PHE A 72 0.15 6.17 -7.60
N ILE A 73 1.33 6.79 -7.73
CA ILE A 73 1.83 7.77 -6.75
C ILE A 73 0.88 8.97 -6.63
N ALA A 74 0.35 9.47 -7.74
CA ALA A 74 -0.62 10.57 -7.69
C ALA A 74 -1.94 10.19 -6.99
N VAL A 75 -2.34 8.91 -7.01
CA VAL A 75 -3.47 8.42 -6.19
C VAL A 75 -3.07 8.36 -4.72
N PHE A 76 -1.91 7.79 -4.42
CA PHE A 76 -1.39 7.70 -3.05
C PHE A 76 -1.27 9.08 -2.37
N GLU A 77 -0.77 10.09 -3.08
CA GLU A 77 -0.62 11.45 -2.57
C GLU A 77 -1.94 12.20 -2.32
N LYS A 78 -3.06 11.73 -2.89
CA LYS A 78 -4.39 12.35 -2.70
C LYS A 78 -5.12 11.82 -1.49
N ILE A 79 -4.62 10.76 -0.87
CA ILE A 79 -5.24 10.13 0.29
C ILE A 79 -4.95 11.00 1.51
N ASN A 80 -6.01 11.35 2.24
CA ASN A 80 -5.90 12.02 3.53
C ASN A 80 -5.67 10.96 4.60
N TRP A 81 -4.40 10.63 4.83
CA TRP A 81 -4.00 9.72 5.91
C TRP A 81 -4.25 10.39 7.27
N ASP A 82 -4.75 9.64 8.25
CA ASP A 82 -4.96 10.19 9.60
C ASP A 82 -3.62 10.44 10.29
N LYS A 83 -2.66 9.54 10.08
CA LYS A 83 -1.29 9.62 10.61
C LYS A 83 -0.27 9.54 9.49
N PRO A 84 -0.11 10.59 8.66
CA PRO A 84 0.77 10.57 7.49
C PRO A 84 2.25 10.30 7.83
N ALA A 85 2.68 10.66 9.04
CA ALA A 85 4.04 10.38 9.54
C ALA A 85 4.30 8.89 9.81
N GLU A 86 3.25 8.08 9.97
CA GLU A 86 3.32 6.63 10.19
C GLU A 86 3.07 5.85 8.88
N VAL A 87 2.90 6.54 7.74
CA VAL A 87 2.64 5.94 6.43
C VAL A 87 3.93 5.89 5.60
N HIS A 88 4.24 4.71 5.06
CA HIS A 88 5.39 4.50 4.21
C HIS A 88 5.04 3.55 3.06
N LEU A 89 5.25 4.02 1.84
CA LEU A 89 5.03 3.26 0.61
C LEU A 89 6.38 2.89 -0.01
N LEU A 90 6.56 1.61 -0.29
CA LEU A 90 7.75 1.04 -0.90
C LEU A 90 7.35 0.41 -2.23
N ILE A 91 8.03 0.83 -3.31
CA ILE A 91 7.79 0.28 -4.65
C ILE A 91 9.09 -0.22 -5.26
N LYS A 92 9.05 -1.40 -5.85
CA LYS A 92 10.15 -1.98 -6.63
C LYS A 92 9.61 -2.44 -7.98
N GLY A 93 9.93 -1.69 -9.03
CA GLY A 93 9.66 -2.07 -10.41
C GLY A 93 10.53 -3.25 -10.86
N HIS A 94 10.21 -3.78 -12.05
CA HIS A 94 10.88 -4.96 -12.61
C HIS A 94 12.40 -4.78 -12.75
N ASN A 95 12.84 -3.59 -13.17
CA ASN A 95 14.25 -3.28 -13.42
C ASN A 95 14.97 -2.67 -12.20
N ASP A 96 14.24 -2.44 -11.11
CA ASP A 96 14.80 -1.80 -9.92
C ASP A 96 15.56 -2.83 -9.07
N LEU A 97 16.77 -2.47 -8.65
CA LEU A 97 17.56 -3.28 -7.73
C LEU A 97 17.04 -3.19 -6.29
N THR A 98 16.47 -2.05 -5.92
CA THR A 98 16.03 -1.72 -4.55
C THR A 98 14.62 -1.13 -4.56
N PHE A 99 13.96 -1.14 -3.40
CA PHE A 99 12.72 -0.40 -3.22
C PHE A 99 12.98 1.09 -3.17
N THR A 100 12.11 1.86 -3.82
CA THR A 100 12.01 3.31 -3.68
C THR A 100 10.95 3.64 -2.63
N SER A 101 11.27 4.59 -1.75
CA SER A 101 10.38 5.03 -0.68
C SER A 101 9.57 6.26 -1.08
N TYR A 102 8.30 6.26 -0.72
CA TYR A 102 7.36 7.37 -0.88
C TYR A 102 6.64 7.61 0.45
N TYR A 103 6.37 8.88 0.72
CA TYR A 103 5.71 9.34 1.93
C TYR A 103 4.59 10.32 1.56
N PRO A 104 3.48 10.38 2.33
CA PRO A 104 2.46 11.38 2.09
C PRO A 104 3.00 12.80 2.28
N LYS A 105 2.31 13.77 1.66
CA LYS A 105 2.57 15.19 1.93
C LYS A 105 1.94 15.57 3.27
N THR A 106 2.74 16.15 4.16
CA THR A 106 2.31 16.75 5.43
C THR A 106 1.73 18.13 5.23
#